data_AF-A0A2V8DTN9-F1
#
_entry.id   AF-A0A2V8DTN9-F1
#
_cell.length_a   1.000
_cell.length_b   1.000
_cell.length_c   1.000
_cell.angle_alpha   90.00
_cell.angle_beta   90.00
_cell.angle_gamma   90.00
#
_symmetry.space_group_name_H-M   'P 1'
#
loop_
_entity.id
_entity.type
_entity.pdbx_description
1 polymer ?
#
loop_
_entity_poly.entity_id
_entity_poly.type
_entity_poly.pdbx_seq_one_letter_code
_entity_poly.pdbx_strand_id
1 'polypeptide(L)' 'YDRSFRPVYLGMFENNDPAKRLIAIANYNNDISEYWEFSDTGFAPVSDTNEAYKLGVNYIIYAMTH' A
#
# COMPACT_ATOMS: atom_id res chain seq x y z
N TYR A 1 3.75 -19.89 16.37
CA TYR A 1 3.94 -18.44 16.13
C TYR A 1 4.48 -18.25 14.71
N ASP A 2 3.66 -18.26 13.64
CA ASP A 2 4.23 -18.16 12.27
C ASP A 2 3.23 -17.77 11.14
N ARG A 3 2.42 -16.71 11.33
CA ARG A 3 1.74 -16.04 10.19
C ARG A 3 1.56 -14.53 10.35
N SER A 4 1.79 -13.96 11.54
CA SER A 4 1.33 -12.61 11.89
C SER A 4 2.25 -11.45 11.51
N PHE A 5 3.39 -11.67 10.84
CA PHE A 5 4.34 -10.60 10.50
C PHE A 5 4.71 -10.52 9.02
N ARG A 6 4.10 -11.34 8.15
CA ARG A 6 4.42 -11.23 6.71
C ARG A 6 3.67 -10.05 6.10
N PRO A 7 4.37 -9.09 5.47
CA PRO A 7 3.73 -8.01 4.74
C PRO A 7 2.90 -8.58 3.59
N VAL A 8 1.62 -8.19 3.50
CA VAL A 8 0.73 -8.55 2.39
C VAL A 8 -0.19 -7.39 2.02
N TYR A 9 -0.58 -7.34 0.76
CA TYR A 9 -1.63 -6.44 0.26
C TYR A 9 -2.94 -7.23 0.15
N LEU A 10 -3.98 -6.77 0.84
CA LEU A 10 -5.29 -7.40 0.82
C LEU A 10 -6.28 -6.49 0.11
N GLY A 11 -6.94 -7.00 -0.93
CA GLY A 11 -7.92 -6.24 -1.71
C GLY A 11 -9.35 -6.70 -1.46
N MET A 12 -10.27 -5.74 -1.35
CA MET A 12 -11.71 -5.97 -1.41
C MET A 12 -12.21 -5.55 -2.80
N PHE A 13 -12.81 -6.48 -3.52
CA PHE A 13 -13.26 -6.25 -4.90
C PHE A 13 -14.77 -6.18 -4.99
N GLU A 14 -15.28 -5.50 -6.01
CA GLU A 14 -16.71 -5.42 -6.28
C GLU A 14 -17.30 -6.83 -6.40
N ASN A 15 -18.39 -7.09 -5.67
CA ASN A 15 -19.03 -8.41 -5.62
C ASN A 15 -18.11 -9.57 -5.20
N ASN A 16 -16.99 -9.27 -4.53
CA ASN A 16 -15.95 -10.25 -4.15
C ASN A 16 -15.34 -10.99 -5.37
N ASP A 17 -15.30 -10.34 -6.53
CA ASP A 17 -14.72 -10.86 -7.76
C ASP A 17 -13.39 -10.14 -8.08
N PRO A 18 -12.22 -10.81 -7.95
CA PRO A 18 -10.92 -10.20 -8.22
C PRO A 18 -10.70 -9.72 -9.66
N ALA A 19 -11.54 -10.13 -10.61
CA ALA A 19 -11.51 -9.62 -11.98
C ALA A 19 -12.21 -8.25 -12.11
N LYS A 20 -12.91 -7.80 -11.07
CA LYS A 20 -13.63 -6.51 -11.04
C LYS A 20 -12.83 -5.43 -10.31
N ARG A 21 -13.44 -4.26 -10.18
CA ARG A 21 -12.84 -3.08 -9.56
C ARG A 21 -12.46 -3.34 -8.10
N LEU A 22 -11.27 -2.90 -7.72
CA LEU A 22 -10.81 -2.85 -6.34
C LEU A 22 -11.51 -1.69 -5.62
N ILE A 23 -12.17 -1.98 -4.51
CA ILE A 23 -12.95 -1.02 -3.72
C ILE A 23 -12.13 -0.50 -2.53
N ALA A 24 -11.35 -1.38 -1.90
CA ALA A 24 -10.49 -1.04 -0.78
C ALA A 24 -9.24 -1.91 -0.80
N ILE A 25 -8.13 -1.38 -0.28
CA ILE A 25 -6.88 -2.09 -0.08
C ILE A 25 -6.39 -1.91 1.35
N ALA A 26 -5.93 -2.98 1.96
CA ALA A 26 -5.30 -2.97 3.28
C ALA A 26 -3.83 -3.41 3.13
N ASN A 27 -2.93 -2.52 3.56
CA ASN A 27 -1.49 -2.75 3.57
C ASN A 27 -1.10 -3.43 4.89
N TYR A 28 -1.46 -4.71 5.07
CA TYR A 28 -1.25 -5.43 6.32
C TYR A 28 0.24 -5.69 6.61
N ASN A 29 0.75 -5.11 7.70
CA ASN A 29 2.14 -5.19 8.16
C ASN A 29 3.19 -4.68 7.14
N ASN A 30 2.82 -3.73 6.28
CA ASN A 30 3.77 -3.10 5.36
C ASN A 30 4.20 -1.69 5.84
N ASP A 31 3.45 -1.09 6.78
CA ASP A 31 3.67 0.24 7.36
C ASP A 31 4.02 1.34 6.35
N ILE A 32 3.40 1.30 5.17
CA ILE A 32 3.65 2.22 4.04
C ILE A 32 3.58 3.69 4.46
N SER A 33 2.67 4.05 5.37
CA SER A 33 2.52 5.43 5.84
C SER A 33 3.73 5.91 6.65
N GLU A 34 4.44 5.04 7.36
CA GLU A 34 5.63 5.39 8.13
C GLU A 34 6.76 5.87 7.20
N TYR A 35 6.91 5.22 6.04
CA TYR A 35 7.84 5.65 5.00
C TYR A 35 7.52 7.03 4.42
N TRP A 36 6.26 7.47 4.48
CA TRP A 36 5.89 8.84 4.07
C TRP A 36 6.12 9.83 5.21
N GLU A 37 5.72 9.48 6.42
CA GLU A 37 5.80 10.31 7.63
C GLU A 37 7.24 10.73 7.93
N PHE A 38 8.19 9.79 7.82
CA PHE A 38 9.59 10.01 8.17
C PHE A 38 10.53 10.09 6.96
N SER A 39 9.99 10.27 5.76
CA SER A 39 10.76 10.32 4.51
C SER A 39 11.90 11.34 4.51
N ASP A 40 11.72 12.48 5.18
CA ASP A 40 12.69 13.58 5.24
C ASP A 40 13.68 13.47 6.42
N THR A 41 13.50 12.50 7.32
CA THR A 41 14.30 12.40 8.55
C THR A 41 15.54 11.51 8.39
N GLY A 42 15.65 10.79 7.27
CA GLY A 42 16.69 9.78 7.04
C GLY A 42 16.48 8.48 7.82
N PHE A 43 15.30 8.29 8.41
CA PHE A 43 14.94 7.08 9.17
C PHE A 43 14.87 5.82 8.29
N ALA A 44 14.42 5.95 7.04
CA ALA A 44 14.37 4.88 6.05
C ALA A 44 15.20 5.23 4.80
N PRO A 45 15.72 4.24 4.04
CA PRO A 45 16.41 4.49 2.78
C PRO A 45 15.51 5.25 1.79
N VAL A 46 16.08 6.24 1.09
CA VAL A 46 15.37 7.02 0.06
C VAL A 46 14.77 6.15 -1.05
N SER A 47 15.40 5.01 -1.35
CA SER A 47 14.86 4.03 -2.29
C SER A 47 13.49 3.52 -1.85
N ASP A 48 13.34 3.22 -0.56
CA ASP A 48 12.17 2.55 -0.02
C ASP A 48 11.02 3.55 0.16
N THR A 49 11.35 4.76 0.60
CA THR A 49 10.38 5.87 0.67
C THR A 49 9.87 6.25 -0.73
N ASN A 50 10.73 6.20 -1.76
CA ASN A 50 10.31 6.42 -3.15
C ASN A 50 9.34 5.32 -3.65
N GLU A 51 9.57 4.05 -3.33
CA GLU A 51 8.63 2.98 -3.68
C GLU A 51 7.29 3.15 -2.95
N ALA A 52 7.32 3.54 -1.67
CA ALA A 52 6.11 3.87 -0.93
C ALA A 52 5.33 5.01 -1.60
N TYR A 53 6.00 6.08 -2.05
CA TYR A 53 5.35 7.19 -2.76
C TYR A 53 4.70 6.76 -4.07
N LYS A 54 5.38 5.93 -4.87
CA LYS A 54 4.80 5.38 -6.11
C LYS A 54 3.52 4.62 -5.84
N LEU A 55 3.48 3.81 -4.78
CA LEU A 55 2.28 3.08 -4.38
C LEU A 55 1.14 4.03 -4.00
N GLY A 56 1.42 5.06 -3.19
CA GLY A 56 0.43 6.06 -2.79
C GLY A 56 -0.15 6.85 -3.97
N VAL A 57 0.71 7.27 -4.91
CA VAL A 57 0.28 7.93 -6.15
C VAL A 57 -0.60 7.00 -6.99
N ASN A 58 -0.22 5.74 -7.13
CA ASN A 58 -1.02 4.75 -7.85
C ASN A 58 -2.40 4.56 -7.22
N TYR A 59 -2.53 4.59 -5.89
CA TYR A 59 -3.83 4.50 -5.23
C TYR A 59 -4.74 5.65 -5.63
N ILE A 60 -4.21 6.88 -5.59
CA ILE A 60 -4.97 8.09 -5.93
C ILE A 60 -5.37 8.07 -7.41
N ILE A 61 -4.44 7.78 -8.31
CA ILE A 61 -4.72 7.71 -9.74
C ILE A 61 -5.73 6.61 -10.05
N TYR A 62 -5.60 5.42 -9.47
CA TYR A 62 -6.55 4.32 -9.64
C TYR A 62 -7.95 4.74 -9.20
N ALA A 63 -8.08 5.30 -7.99
CA ALA A 63 -9.36 5.74 -7.43
C ALA A 63 -10.05 6.85 -8.25
N MET A 64 -9.30 7.63 -9.00
CA MET A 64 -9.85 8.69 -9.86
C MET A 64 -10.16 8.23 -11.29
N THR A 65 -9.70 7.05 -11.71
CA THR A 65 -9.79 6.60 -13.11
C THR A 65 -10.56 5.31 -13.33
N HIS A 66 -10.97 4.61 -12.26
CA HIS A 66 -11.72 3.35 -12.29
C HIS A 66 -12.96 3.41 -11.38
#